data_AF-A0AA43I630-F1
#
_entry.id   AF-A0AA43I630-F1
#
_cell.length_a   1.000
_cell.length_b   1.000
_cell.length_c   1.000
_cell.angle_alpha   90.00
_cell.angle_beta   90.00
_cell.angle_gamma   90.00
#
_symmetry.space_group_name_H-M   'P 1'
#
loop_
_entity.id
_entity.type
_entity.pdbx_description
1 polymer ?
#
loop_
_entity_poly.entity_id
_entity_poly.type
_entity_poly.pdbx_seq_one_letter_code
_entity_poly.pdbx_strand_id
1 'polypeptide(L)' 'MDKLYIDKNNKAITIDLPLYGEVRLLVKDGKVVKSETITAELLEENAPKKVV' A
#
# COMPACT_ATOMS: atom_id res chain seq x y z
N MET A 1 0.08 2.48 -10.84
CA MET A 1 0.04 1.84 -9.51
C MET A 1 0.82 2.71 -8.58
N ASP A 2 0.18 3.15 -7.51
CA ASP A 2 0.81 4.03 -6.53
C ASP A 2 1.77 3.23 -5.65
N LYS A 3 2.80 3.90 -5.13
CA LYS A 3 3.87 3.28 -4.36
C LYS A 3 4.15 4.10 -3.11
N LEU A 4 4.36 3.42 -1.99
CA LEU A 4 4.90 4.03 -0.78
C LEU A 4 6.42 3.89 -0.78
N TYR A 5 7.10 5.03 -0.72
CA TYR A 5 8.55 5.10 -0.59
C TYR A 5 8.91 5.44 0.84
N ILE A 6 9.72 4.59 1.45
CA ILE A 6 10.28 4.83 2.78
C ILE A 6 11.76 5.09 2.59
N ASP A 7 12.12 6.38 2.62
CA ASP A 7 13.49 6.82 2.53
C ASP A 7 14.22 6.47 3.83
N LYS A 8 15.36 5.80 3.68
CA LYS A 8 16.33 5.59 4.75
C LYS A 8 17.68 5.95 4.15
N ASN A 9 18.50 6.65 4.94
CA ASN A 9 19.79 7.23 4.56
C ASN A 9 20.67 6.41 3.59
N ASN A 10 20.58 5.06 3.59
CA ASN A 10 21.36 4.21 2.68
C ASN A 10 20.53 3.22 1.82
N LYS A 11 19.21 3.06 2.01
CA LYS A 11 18.39 2.11 1.24
C LYS A 11 16.90 2.43 1.32
N ALA A 12 16.33 2.87 0.19
CA ALA A 12 14.89 3.05 0.06
C ALA A 12 14.16 1.70 0.05
N ILE A 13 13.07 1.61 0.81
CA ILE A 13 12.12 0.49 0.72
C ILE A 13 10.94 0.98 -0.11
N THR A 14 10.59 0.22 -1.15
CA THR A 14 9.42 0.49 -1.98
C THR A 14 8.36 -0.56 -1.70
N ILE A 15 7.14 -0.12 -1.44
CA ILE A 15 5.97 -0.99 -1.26
C ILE A 15 4.92 -0.60 -2.29
N ASP A 16 4.48 -1.55 -3.09
CA ASP A 16 3.39 -1.35 -4.04
C ASP A 16 2.06 -1.25 -3.28
N LEU A 17 1.28 -0.20 -3.58
CA LEU A 17 -0.04 -0.02 -2.98
C LEU A 17 -1.08 -0.83 -3.77
N PRO A 18 -1.99 -1.54 -3.08
CA PRO A 18 -3.10 -2.19 -3.74
C PRO A 18 -4.05 -1.15 -4.32
N LEU A 19 -4.82 -1.54 -5.33
CA LEU A 19 -5.86 -0.67 -5.90
C LEU A 19 -6.92 -0.31 -4.84
N TYR A 20 -7.34 -1.31 -4.05
CA TYR A 20 -8.18 -1.15 -2.87
C TYR A 20 -7.70 -2.10 -1.77
N GLY A 21 -7.61 -1.60 -0.54
CA GLY A 21 -7.14 -2.39 0.59
C GLY A 21 -6.29 -1.60 1.57
N GLU A 22 -5.57 -2.34 2.41
CA GLU A 22 -4.72 -1.80 3.46
C GLU A 22 -3.28 -2.26 3.29
N VAL A 23 -2.34 -1.38 3.60
CA VAL A 23 -0.93 -1.73 3.80
C VAL A 23 -0.58 -1.42 5.25
N ARG A 24 -0.19 -2.45 6.01
CA ARG A 24 0.21 -2.35 7.42
C ARG A 24 1.71 -2.51 7.54
N LEU A 25 2.35 -1.55 8.19
CA LEU A 25 3.79 -1.54 8.42
C LEU A 25 4.09 -1.61 9.90
N LEU A 26 4.92 -2.57 10.29
CA LEU A 26 5.46 -2.63 11.63
C LEU A 26 6.85 -2.01 11.64
N VAL A 27 7.00 -0.90 12.36
CA VAL A 27 8.27 -0.17 12.49
C VAL A 27 8.82 -0.34 13.90
N LYS A 28 10.07 -0.77 13.99
CA LYS A 28 10.83 -0.87 15.23
C LYS A 28 12.21 -0.22 15.02
N ASP A 29 12.61 0.66 15.93
CA ASP A 29 13.91 1.36 15.89
C ASP A 29 14.17 2.07 14.55
N GLY A 30 13.14 2.75 14.02
CA GLY A 30 13.22 3.44 12.72
C GLY A 30 13.32 2.52 11.50
N LYS A 31 13.15 1.19 11.68
CA LYS A 31 13.20 0.20 10.61
C LYS A 31 11.87 -0.53 10.48
N VAL A 32 11.35 -0.59 9.25
CA VAL A 32 10.30 -1.55 8.90
C VAL A 32 10.83 -2.98 9.11
N VAL A 33 10.16 -3.73 9.98
CA VAL A 33 10.48 -5.13 10.30
C VAL A 33 9.46 -6.11 9.74
N LYS A 34 8.25 -5.63 9.42
CA LYS A 34 7.21 -6.40 8.74
C LYS A 34 6.36 -5.47 7.87
N SER A 35 5.97 -5.97 6.70
CA SER A 35 4.92 -5.39 5.87
C SER A 35 3.86 -6.44 5.61
N GLU A 36 2.59 -6.06 5.68
CA GLU A 36 1.45 -6.89 5.34
C GLU A 36 0.51 -6.08 4.46
N THR A 37 0.08 -6.68 3.36
CA THR A 37 -0.87 -6.08 2.42
C THR A 37 -2.15 -6.91 2.44
N ILE A 38 -3.27 -6.26 2.73
CA ILE A 38 -4.60 -6.85 2.68
C ILE A 38 -5.30 -6.21 1.49
N THR A 39 -5.58 -7.00 0.46
CA THR A 39 -6.32 -6.55 -0.72
C THR A 39 -7.82 -6.69 -0.50
N ALA A 40 -8.58 -5.68 -0.91
CA ALA A 40 -10.04 -5.74 -0.96
C ALA A 40 -10.52 -5.62 -2.40
N GLU A 41 -11.67 -6.22 -2.69
CA GLU A 41 -12.40 -6.01 -3.93
C GLU A 41 -13.55 -5.05 -3.69
N LEU A 42 -13.81 -4.16 -4.64
CA LEU A 42 -15.01 -3.35 -4.59
C LEU A 42 -16.22 -4.21 -4.95
N LEU A 43 -17.19 -4.28 -4.06
CA LEU A 43 -18.51 -4.78 -4.41
C LEU A 43 -19.14 -3.77 -5.38
N GLU A 44 -19.69 -4.27 -6.50
CA GLU A 44 -20.05 -3.46 -7.68
C GLU A 44 -20.99 -2.28 -7.42
N GLU A 45 -21.67 -2.24 -6.28
CA GLU A 45 -22.60 -1.19 -5.87
C GLU A 45 -21.94 0.20 -5.70
N ASN A 46 -20.61 0.26 -5.53
CA ASN A 46 -19.84 1.52 -5.36
C ASN A 46 -18.76 1.76 -6.42
N ALA A 47 -18.74 1.00 -7.53
CA ALA A 47 -17.74 1.19 -8.57
C ALA A 47 -17.91 2.59 -9.20
N PRO A 48 -16.82 3.39 -9.37
CA PRO A 48 -16.91 4.64 -10.10
C PRO A 48 -17.42 4.33 -11.50
N LYS A 49 -18.62 4.84 -11.84
CA LYS A 49 -19.20 4.68 -13.16
C LYS A 49 -18.16 5.15 -14.18
N LYS A 50 -17.70 4.23 -15.04
CA LYS A 50 -16.94 4.61 -16.24
C LYS A 50 -17.83 5.53 -17.05
N VAL A 51 -17.52 6.83 -17.06
CA VAL A 51 -18.09 7.77 -18.00
C VAL A 51 -17.38 7.46 -19.33
N VAL A 52 -18.13 6.88 -20.27
CA VAL A 52 -17.74 6.69 -21.68
C VAL A 52 -18.22 7.90 -22.46
#